data_AF-A0A8I1ZM21-F1
#
_entry.id   AF-A0A8I1ZM21-F1
#
_cell.length_a   1.000
_cell.length_b   1.000
_cell.length_c   1.000
_cell.angle_alpha   90.00
_cell.angle_beta   90.00
_cell.angle_gamma   90.00
#
_symmetry.space_group_name_H-M   'P 1'
#
loop_
_entity.id
_entity.type
_entity.pdbx_description
1 polymer ?
#
loop_
_entity_poly.entity_id
_entity_poly.type
_entity_poly.pdbx_seq_one_letter_code
_entity_poly.pdbx_strand_id
1 'polypeptide(L)'
;MELFEDIIRQVRQFVDARPQRLCRAGDVQVRWPSGGRRGIVMKEDLGLELGSPDKESVSSLLWTGDLSLVEDGTITLVGPDFSETGERSLPFGKVVLAGVEGFTEDNTHDRYRDLDLLRYDLDLKGFMIRAVSQYQKEWCRISAEAIRSGFSAPILASSVMNLFRTKGYVRSIEVIVVTSSPEDVRALRDVVAPAGRIVAAMDKMAAEMTADCEDCEYQDVCADAEQLKAVRRSMQRRNREVGRA
;
A
#
# COMPACT_ATOMS: atom_id res chain seq x y z
N MET A 1 12.67 13.19 -6.63
CA MET A 1 11.69 12.63 -7.59
C MET A 1 10.36 12.57 -6.87
N GLU A 2 9.35 13.20 -7.44
CA GLU A 2 8.06 13.46 -6.81
C GLU A 2 7.00 12.79 -7.69
N LEU A 3 6.47 11.64 -7.26
CA LEU A 3 5.42 10.92 -8.01
C LEU A 3 4.08 10.91 -7.29
N PHE A 4 4.09 10.89 -5.95
CA PHE A 4 2.88 10.66 -5.16
C PHE A 4 2.49 11.82 -4.25
N GLU A 5 3.23 12.94 -4.24
CA GLU A 5 3.03 14.01 -3.24
C GLU A 5 1.63 14.61 -3.24
N ASP A 6 1.08 14.92 -4.42
CA ASP A 6 -0.29 15.46 -4.51
C ASP A 6 -1.33 14.47 -4.04
N ILE A 7 -1.10 13.18 -4.28
CA ILE A 7 -1.97 12.09 -3.82
C ILE A 7 -1.86 11.96 -2.29
N ILE A 8 -0.64 12.06 -1.73
CA ILE A 8 -0.43 12.06 -0.28
C ILE A 8 -1.18 13.23 0.37
N ARG A 9 -1.11 14.45 -0.20
CA ARG A 9 -1.86 15.62 0.27
C ARG A 9 -3.38 15.39 0.21
N GLN A 10 -3.88 14.75 -0.84
CA GLN A 10 -5.31 14.41 -0.95
C GLN A 10 -5.73 13.33 0.06
N VAL A 11 -4.88 12.33 0.32
CA VAL A 11 -5.12 11.32 1.36
C VAL A 11 -5.20 11.98 2.75
N ARG A 12 -4.33 12.95 3.05
CA ARG A 12 -4.40 13.75 4.29
C ARG A 12 -5.73 14.47 4.42
N GLN A 13 -6.13 15.21 3.39
CA GLN A 13 -7.42 15.91 3.36
C GLN A 13 -8.60 14.95 3.54
N PHE A 14 -8.54 13.78 2.90
CA PHE A 14 -9.53 12.72 3.10
C PHE A 14 -9.63 12.34 4.57
N VAL A 15 -8.51 12.01 5.22
CA VAL A 15 -8.46 11.59 6.64
C VAL A 15 -8.94 12.71 7.56
N ASP A 16 -8.47 13.94 7.35
CA ASP A 16 -8.79 15.07 8.23
C ASP A 16 -10.27 15.45 8.23
N ALA A 17 -10.96 15.20 7.11
CA ALA A 17 -12.40 15.39 6.99
C ALA A 17 -13.24 14.35 7.75
N ARG A 18 -12.64 13.29 8.33
CA ARG A 18 -13.39 12.25 9.06
C ARG A 18 -13.34 12.49 10.57
N PRO A 19 -14.50 12.63 11.24
CA PRO A 19 -14.56 12.87 12.68
C PRO A 19 -14.26 11.61 13.51
N GLN A 20 -14.54 10.42 12.97
CA GLN A 20 -14.28 9.13 13.62
C GLN A 20 -12.82 8.64 13.47
N ARG A 21 -11.88 9.53 13.12
CA ARG A 21 -10.47 9.13 13.01
C ARG A 21 -9.84 9.00 14.38
N LEU A 22 -9.03 7.96 14.55
CA LEU A 22 -8.20 7.76 15.71
C LEU A 22 -6.75 7.62 15.26
N CYS A 23 -5.90 8.56 15.67
CA CYS A 23 -4.47 8.48 15.46
C CYS A 23 -3.80 7.88 16.69
N ARG A 24 -2.92 6.92 16.48
CA ARG A 24 -2.11 6.28 17.52
C ARG A 24 -0.67 6.24 17.05
N ALA A 25 0.27 6.39 17.99
CA ALA A 25 1.65 6.02 17.73
C ALA A 25 1.71 4.50 17.53
N GLY A 26 2.33 4.06 16.45
CA GLY A 26 2.64 2.68 16.18
C GLY A 26 3.67 2.17 17.16
N ASP A 27 3.40 1.01 17.74
CA ASP A 27 4.31 0.39 18.68
C ASP A 27 5.28 -0.52 17.90
N VAL A 28 6.56 -0.12 17.90
CA VAL A 28 7.66 -0.87 17.28
C VAL A 28 7.80 -2.28 17.91
N GLN A 29 7.26 -2.48 19.12
CA GLN A 29 7.31 -3.73 19.86
C GLN A 29 6.02 -4.57 19.81
N VAL A 30 5.04 -4.25 18.97
CA VAL A 30 3.87 -5.14 18.82
C VAL A 30 4.32 -6.54 18.40
N ARG A 31 4.27 -7.48 19.33
CA ARG A 31 4.61 -8.90 19.13
C ARG A 31 3.32 -9.67 18.93
N TRP A 32 2.88 -9.81 17.68
CA TRP A 32 1.92 -10.84 17.32
C TRP A 32 2.65 -12.13 16.98
N PRO A 33 2.19 -13.32 17.42
CA PRO A 33 2.85 -14.56 17.07
C PRO A 33 2.85 -14.79 15.56
N SER A 34 3.92 -15.42 15.07
CA SER A 34 4.02 -15.92 13.70
C SER A 34 2.97 -17.00 13.43
N GLY A 35 2.40 -16.99 12.23
CA GLY A 35 1.47 -18.02 11.74
C GLY A 35 2.17 -19.19 11.05
N GLY A 36 3.47 -19.08 10.78
CA GLY A 36 4.25 -20.06 10.04
C GLY A 36 4.04 -19.98 8.53
N ARG A 37 4.60 -20.94 7.78
CA ARG A 37 4.58 -20.97 6.30
C ARG A 37 3.14 -21.08 5.76
N ARG A 38 2.49 -19.93 5.60
CA ARG A 38 1.13 -19.69 5.07
C ARG A 38 0.03 -20.14 6.03
N GLY A 39 -0.25 -19.31 7.05
CA GLY A 39 -1.42 -19.42 7.90
C GLY A 39 -2.72 -19.20 7.12
N ILE A 40 -3.17 -20.21 6.38
CA ILE A 40 -4.45 -20.18 5.66
C ILE A 40 -5.58 -20.15 6.69
N VAL A 41 -6.47 -19.17 6.57
CA VAL A 41 -7.70 -19.10 7.37
C VAL A 41 -8.82 -19.76 6.57
N MET A 42 -9.22 -20.95 7.01
CA MET A 42 -10.35 -21.69 6.43
C MET A 42 -11.68 -21.00 6.74
N LYS A 43 -12.74 -21.36 6.01
CA LYS A 43 -14.06 -20.73 6.18
C LYS A 43 -14.65 -21.00 7.57
N GLU A 44 -14.38 -22.19 8.08
CA GLU A 44 -14.84 -22.68 9.38
C GLU A 44 -14.17 -21.92 10.53
N ASP A 45 -12.93 -21.47 10.33
CA ASP A 45 -12.14 -20.74 11.33
C ASP A 45 -12.28 -19.22 11.20
N LEU A 46 -13.03 -18.73 10.21
CA LEU A 46 -13.16 -17.30 9.90
C LEU A 46 -13.88 -16.55 11.02
N GLY A 47 -13.19 -15.54 11.57
CA GLY A 47 -13.75 -14.57 12.51
C GLY A 47 -14.28 -13.34 11.79
N LEU A 48 -13.42 -12.74 10.97
CA LEU A 48 -13.69 -11.49 10.26
C LEU A 48 -13.06 -11.50 8.86
N GLU A 49 -13.81 -11.00 7.88
CA GLU A 49 -13.34 -10.78 6.52
C GLU A 49 -13.23 -9.28 6.22
N LEU A 50 -12.14 -8.84 5.60
CA LEU A 50 -11.87 -7.45 5.28
C LEU A 50 -11.73 -7.31 3.77
N GLY A 51 -12.53 -6.44 3.14
CA GLY A 51 -12.41 -6.17 1.70
C GLY A 51 -12.71 -7.39 0.84
N SER A 52 -13.69 -8.19 1.24
CA SER A 52 -14.17 -9.33 0.45
C SER A 52 -14.63 -8.89 -0.94
N PRO A 53 -14.72 -9.79 -1.94
CA PRO A 53 -15.22 -9.44 -3.27
C PRO A 53 -16.61 -8.78 -3.27
N ASP A 54 -17.44 -9.09 -2.27
CA ASP A 54 -18.79 -8.54 -2.08
C ASP A 54 -18.78 -7.21 -1.28
N LYS A 55 -17.62 -6.78 -0.80
CA LYS A 55 -17.40 -5.53 -0.07
C LYS A 55 -16.39 -4.65 -0.82
N GLU A 56 -16.34 -3.39 -0.41
CA GLU A 56 -15.39 -2.43 -0.96
C GLU A 56 -13.99 -2.67 -0.39
N SER A 57 -12.98 -2.64 -1.26
CA SER A 57 -11.58 -2.81 -0.90
C SER A 57 -10.70 -1.84 -1.69
N VAL A 58 -9.75 -1.20 -1.01
CA VAL A 58 -8.64 -0.51 -1.64
C VAL A 58 -7.35 -0.64 -0.81
N SER A 59 -6.23 -0.87 -1.48
CA SER A 59 -4.89 -0.83 -0.88
C SER A 59 -3.91 -0.11 -1.80
N SER A 60 -3.25 0.93 -1.29
CA SER A 60 -2.24 1.69 -2.04
C SER A 60 -0.96 1.85 -1.25
N LEU A 61 0.18 1.77 -1.94
CA LEU A 61 1.49 2.15 -1.44
C LEU A 61 1.84 3.49 -2.10
N LEU A 62 2.14 4.51 -1.29
CA LEU A 62 2.63 5.81 -1.74
C LEU A 62 3.99 6.05 -1.10
N TRP A 63 4.94 6.59 -1.87
CA TRP A 63 6.25 6.98 -1.34
C TRP A 63 6.61 8.41 -1.73
N THR A 64 7.48 9.03 -0.94
CA THR A 64 7.97 10.38 -1.22
C THR A 64 9.39 10.57 -0.70
N GLY A 65 10.17 11.43 -1.37
CA GLY A 65 11.45 11.92 -0.85
C GLY A 65 11.29 13.07 0.15
N ASP A 66 10.13 13.74 0.17
CA ASP A 66 9.80 14.76 1.16
C ASP A 66 9.29 14.10 2.44
N LEU A 67 10.19 13.91 3.40
CA LEU A 67 9.90 13.28 4.67
C LEU A 67 8.87 14.06 5.51
N SER A 68 8.64 15.35 5.23
CA SER A 68 7.66 16.17 5.96
C SER A 68 6.21 15.76 5.68
N LEU A 69 5.96 15.03 4.59
CA LEU A 69 4.63 14.55 4.23
C LEU A 69 4.22 13.25 4.94
N VAL A 70 5.14 12.61 5.69
CA VAL A 70 4.92 11.32 6.36
C VAL A 70 5.12 11.48 7.86
N GLU A 71 4.09 11.16 8.65
CA GLU A 71 4.19 11.20 10.11
C GLU A 71 4.78 9.87 10.59
N ASP A 72 6.11 9.83 10.80
CA ASP A 72 6.79 8.57 11.12
C ASP A 72 6.21 7.86 12.34
N GLY A 73 5.91 6.57 12.14
CA GLY A 73 5.34 5.71 13.16
C GLY A 73 3.87 5.96 13.43
N THR A 74 3.18 6.86 12.72
CA THR A 74 1.75 7.06 12.93
C THR A 74 0.93 5.90 12.36
N ILE A 75 -0.13 5.54 13.09
CA ILE A 75 -1.22 4.69 12.61
C ILE A 75 -2.50 5.49 12.72
N THR A 76 -3.23 5.61 11.62
CA THR A 76 -4.55 6.23 11.61
C THR A 76 -5.62 5.19 11.30
N LEU A 77 -6.58 5.03 12.19
CA LEU A 77 -7.77 4.21 11.99
C LEU A 77 -8.98 5.12 11.76
N VAL A 78 -9.70 4.91 10.66
CA VAL A 78 -10.95 5.60 10.33
C VAL A 78 -12.08 4.56 10.33
N GLY A 79 -12.84 4.52 11.43
CA GLY A 79 -13.88 3.51 11.65
C GLY A 79 -13.58 2.57 12.83
N PRO A 80 -14.41 1.53 13.02
CA PRO A 80 -14.26 0.59 14.13
C PRO A 80 -13.03 -0.30 13.97
N ASP A 81 -12.40 -0.66 15.09
CA ASP A 81 -11.35 -1.68 15.09
C ASP A 81 -11.96 -3.08 14.82
N PHE A 82 -11.12 -4.06 14.47
CA PHE A 82 -11.52 -5.40 14.08
C PHE A 82 -12.33 -6.13 15.16
N SER A 83 -12.00 -5.90 16.44
CA SER A 83 -12.71 -6.49 17.58
C SER A 83 -13.97 -5.71 18.00
N GLU A 84 -14.17 -4.50 17.49
CA GLU A 84 -15.22 -3.56 17.95
C GLU A 84 -16.48 -3.56 17.06
N THR A 85 -16.37 -4.00 15.81
CA THR A 85 -17.45 -3.90 14.82
C THR A 85 -18.68 -4.77 15.12
N GLY A 86 -18.51 -5.96 15.72
CA GLY A 86 -19.57 -6.98 15.79
C GLY A 86 -19.97 -7.61 14.45
N GLU A 87 -19.55 -7.04 13.31
CA GLU A 87 -19.77 -7.61 11.98
C GLU A 87 -18.76 -8.73 11.67
N ARG A 88 -19.13 -9.60 10.73
CA ARG A 88 -18.25 -10.67 10.20
C ARG A 88 -17.54 -10.27 8.90
N SER A 89 -17.92 -9.15 8.29
CA SER A 89 -17.32 -8.68 7.04
C SER A 89 -17.36 -7.16 6.95
N LEU A 90 -16.19 -6.53 6.81
CA LEU A 90 -16.04 -5.08 6.72
C LEU A 90 -15.50 -4.65 5.35
N PRO A 91 -15.86 -3.43 4.88
CA PRO A 91 -15.08 -2.76 3.85
C PRO A 91 -13.66 -2.48 4.37
N PHE A 92 -12.68 -2.43 3.47
CA PHE A 92 -11.28 -2.29 3.88
C PHE A 92 -10.48 -1.36 2.97
N GLY A 93 -10.03 -0.25 3.53
CA GLY A 93 -9.04 0.63 2.95
C GLY A 93 -7.70 0.53 3.68
N LYS A 94 -6.59 0.44 2.96
CA LYS A 94 -5.24 0.55 3.53
C LYS A 94 -4.36 1.44 2.68
N VAL A 95 -3.76 2.47 3.27
CA VAL A 95 -2.72 3.27 2.60
C VAL A 95 -1.44 3.19 3.41
N VAL A 96 -0.35 2.85 2.74
CA VAL A 96 1.00 2.87 3.32
C VAL A 96 1.72 4.08 2.74
N LEU A 97 2.20 4.97 3.61
CA LEU A 97 2.96 6.17 3.24
C LEU A 97 4.42 6.00 3.67
N ALA A 98 5.34 5.88 2.71
CA ALA A 98 6.76 5.68 2.98
C ALA A 98 7.59 6.92 2.60
N GLY A 99 8.27 7.52 3.58
CA GLY A 99 9.34 8.47 3.32
C GLY A 99 10.63 7.73 3.00
N VAL A 100 11.21 8.01 1.84
CA VAL A 100 12.32 7.22 1.28
C VAL A 100 13.49 8.10 0.84
N GLU A 101 14.69 7.53 0.84
CA GLU A 101 15.90 8.18 0.36
C GLU A 101 16.58 7.38 -0.76
N GLY A 102 17.26 8.09 -1.66
CA GLY A 102 18.04 7.48 -2.74
C GLY A 102 17.21 6.83 -3.85
N PHE A 103 15.90 7.11 -3.90
CA PHE A 103 15.07 6.80 -5.07
C PHE A 103 15.52 7.67 -6.23
N THR A 104 15.87 7.04 -7.35
CA THR A 104 16.30 7.69 -8.59
C THR A 104 15.46 7.17 -9.76
N GLU A 105 15.55 7.85 -10.89
CA GLU A 105 14.91 7.45 -12.15
C GLU A 105 15.21 6.00 -12.53
N ASP A 106 16.43 5.54 -12.24
CA ASP A 106 16.91 4.21 -12.61
C ASP A 106 16.42 3.09 -11.68
N ASN A 107 16.21 3.38 -10.40
CA ASN A 107 15.92 2.36 -9.39
C ASN A 107 14.49 2.41 -8.86
N THR A 108 13.71 3.42 -9.24
CA THR A 108 12.39 3.66 -8.65
C THR A 108 11.41 2.53 -8.89
N HIS A 109 11.42 1.92 -10.07
CA HIS A 109 10.53 0.81 -10.39
C HIS A 109 10.85 -0.40 -9.51
N ASP A 110 12.13 -0.79 -9.45
CA ASP A 110 12.55 -1.97 -8.69
C ASP A 110 12.36 -1.77 -7.19
N ARG A 111 12.64 -0.57 -6.67
CA ARG A 111 12.41 -0.23 -5.26
C ARG A 111 10.92 -0.14 -4.91
N TYR A 112 10.09 0.42 -5.80
CA TYR A 112 8.64 0.40 -5.61
C TYR A 112 8.15 -1.04 -5.52
N ARG A 113 8.56 -1.90 -6.46
CA ARG A 113 8.18 -3.32 -6.47
C ARG A 113 8.68 -4.06 -5.24
N ASP A 114 9.90 -3.77 -4.78
CA ASP A 114 10.47 -4.35 -3.55
C ASP A 114 9.62 -3.98 -2.32
N LEU A 115 9.17 -2.73 -2.21
CA LEU A 115 8.24 -2.30 -1.15
C LEU A 115 6.85 -2.91 -1.31
N ASP A 116 6.33 -2.99 -2.53
CA ASP A 116 4.99 -3.51 -2.84
C ASP A 116 4.86 -5.00 -2.46
N LEU A 117 5.94 -5.76 -2.66
CA LEU A 117 6.00 -7.19 -2.36
C LEU A 117 6.09 -7.50 -0.86
N LEU A 118 6.52 -6.55 -0.01
CA LEU A 118 6.63 -6.77 1.44
C LEU A 118 5.32 -7.22 2.08
N ARG A 119 4.16 -6.84 1.53
CA ARG A 119 2.85 -7.27 2.05
C ARG A 119 2.71 -8.80 2.11
N TYR A 120 3.44 -9.54 1.26
CA TYR A 120 3.42 -11.00 1.22
C TYR A 120 4.33 -11.65 2.28
N ASP A 121 5.21 -10.86 2.91
CA ASP A 121 6.08 -11.28 4.02
C ASP A 121 5.39 -11.14 5.39
N LEU A 122 4.15 -10.64 5.43
CA LEU A 122 3.34 -10.60 6.66
C LEU A 122 3.11 -12.01 7.20
N ASP A 123 3.73 -12.29 8.34
CA ASP A 123 3.61 -13.57 9.05
C ASP A 123 2.92 -13.36 10.40
N LEU A 124 1.59 -13.36 10.38
CA LEU A 124 0.75 -13.09 11.54
C LEU A 124 -0.18 -14.28 11.77
N LYS A 125 -0.13 -14.89 12.96
CA LYS A 125 -0.96 -16.04 13.33
C LYS A 125 -2.44 -15.71 13.16
N GLY A 126 -3.14 -16.54 12.37
CA GLY A 126 -4.56 -16.38 12.11
C GLY A 126 -4.92 -15.23 11.18
N PHE A 127 -3.94 -14.66 10.46
CA PHE A 127 -4.17 -13.65 9.43
C PHE A 127 -3.77 -14.19 8.06
N MET A 128 -4.63 -13.98 7.08
CA MET A 128 -4.41 -14.36 5.70
C MET A 128 -4.71 -13.16 4.80
N ILE A 129 -3.84 -12.92 3.82
CA ILE A 129 -4.00 -11.86 2.83
C ILE A 129 -3.97 -12.43 1.42
N ARG A 130 -4.85 -11.90 0.56
CA ARG A 130 -4.76 -12.00 -0.89
C ARG A 130 -4.78 -10.58 -1.44
N ALA A 131 -3.74 -10.22 -2.19
CA ALA A 131 -3.61 -8.89 -2.75
C ALA A 131 -3.46 -8.97 -4.26
N VAL A 132 -4.09 -8.02 -4.97
CA VAL A 132 -3.93 -7.85 -6.41
C VAL A 132 -3.52 -6.40 -6.67
N SER A 133 -2.21 -6.16 -6.78
CA SER A 133 -1.63 -4.82 -6.88
C SER A 133 -2.19 -4.02 -8.06
N GLN A 134 -2.41 -4.68 -9.21
CA GLN A 134 -2.97 -4.07 -10.43
C GLN A 134 -4.35 -3.43 -10.22
N TYR A 135 -5.15 -3.96 -9.29
CA TYR A 135 -6.48 -3.43 -8.99
C TYR A 135 -6.50 -2.63 -7.68
N GLN A 136 -5.35 -2.41 -7.05
CA GLN A 136 -5.24 -1.82 -5.72
C GLN A 136 -6.19 -2.49 -4.72
N LYS A 137 -6.32 -3.83 -4.75
CA LYS A 137 -7.24 -4.57 -3.86
C LYS A 137 -6.51 -5.48 -2.90
N GLU A 138 -6.98 -5.49 -1.66
CA GLU A 138 -6.59 -6.45 -0.65
C GLU A 138 -7.81 -7.09 -0.03
N TRP A 139 -7.78 -8.42 0.04
CA TRP A 139 -8.76 -9.22 0.72
C TRP A 139 -8.07 -9.96 1.86
N CYS A 140 -8.47 -9.62 3.09
CA CYS A 140 -7.90 -10.24 4.28
C CYS A 140 -8.94 -11.10 5.01
N ARG A 141 -8.46 -12.16 5.65
CA ARG A 141 -9.21 -13.01 6.56
C ARG A 141 -8.50 -13.09 7.89
N ILE A 142 -9.25 -12.93 8.97
CA ILE A 142 -8.76 -13.03 10.33
C ILE A 142 -9.52 -14.16 11.01
N SER A 143 -8.81 -15.10 11.62
CA SER A 143 -9.42 -16.23 12.30
C SER A 143 -10.18 -15.78 13.55
N ALA A 144 -11.21 -16.54 13.94
CA ALA A 144 -11.98 -16.27 15.14
C ALA A 144 -11.10 -16.38 16.40
N GLU A 145 -10.07 -17.23 16.39
CA GLU A 145 -9.04 -17.28 17.45
C GLU A 145 -8.25 -15.97 17.52
N ALA A 146 -7.80 -15.43 16.39
CA ALA A 146 -7.05 -14.19 16.35
C ALA A 146 -7.88 -13.00 16.84
N ILE A 147 -9.15 -12.89 16.43
CA ILE A 147 -10.07 -11.86 16.93
C ILE A 147 -10.24 -11.97 18.47
N ARG A 148 -10.50 -13.18 18.99
CA ARG A 148 -10.61 -13.39 20.45
C ARG A 148 -9.32 -13.11 21.21
N SER A 149 -8.17 -13.30 20.55
CA SER A 149 -6.84 -13.04 21.12
C SER A 149 -6.43 -11.56 21.00
N GLY A 150 -7.29 -10.69 20.47
CA GLY A 150 -7.06 -9.25 20.41
C GLY A 150 -6.35 -8.76 19.13
N PHE A 151 -6.40 -9.50 18.03
CA PHE A 151 -5.88 -9.02 16.75
C PHE A 151 -6.66 -7.77 16.31
N SER A 152 -5.93 -6.72 15.93
CA SER A 152 -6.49 -5.38 15.70
C SER A 152 -5.81 -4.67 14.54
N ALA A 153 -6.43 -3.59 14.06
CA ALA A 153 -5.89 -2.76 12.99
C ALA A 153 -4.50 -2.18 13.34
N PRO A 154 -4.26 -1.67 14.57
CA PRO A 154 -2.92 -1.27 15.00
C PRO A 154 -1.88 -2.39 14.95
N ILE A 155 -2.25 -3.64 15.23
CA ILE A 155 -1.33 -4.78 15.15
C ILE A 155 -0.93 -5.05 13.69
N LEU A 156 -1.91 -5.09 12.78
CA LEU A 156 -1.66 -5.25 11.36
C LEU A 156 -0.78 -4.11 10.82
N ALA A 157 -1.14 -2.86 11.11
CA ALA A 157 -0.42 -1.67 10.67
C ALA A 157 1.01 -1.62 11.21
N SER A 158 1.22 -1.93 12.51
CA SER A 158 2.56 -2.00 13.10
C SER A 158 3.44 -3.07 12.43
N SER A 159 2.85 -4.22 12.11
CA SER A 159 3.54 -5.31 11.43
C SER A 159 3.96 -4.92 10.00
N VAL A 160 3.10 -4.21 9.27
CA VAL A 160 3.45 -3.63 7.96
C VAL A 160 4.60 -2.64 8.10
N MET A 161 4.52 -1.71 9.06
CA MET A 161 5.59 -0.72 9.28
C MET A 161 6.93 -1.38 9.61
N ASN A 162 6.93 -2.44 10.43
CA ASN A 162 8.13 -3.18 10.78
C ASN A 162 8.79 -3.83 9.56
N LEU A 163 8.01 -4.38 8.62
CA LEU A 163 8.53 -4.90 7.35
C LEU A 163 9.16 -3.79 6.50
N PHE A 164 8.52 -2.63 6.40
CA PHE A 164 9.04 -1.49 5.64
C PHE A 164 10.36 -0.97 6.23
N ARG A 165 10.48 -0.92 7.56
CA ARG A 165 11.71 -0.50 8.26
C ARG A 165 12.90 -1.42 8.04
N THR A 166 12.70 -2.65 7.55
CA THR A 166 13.82 -3.53 7.17
C THR A 166 14.58 -3.02 5.94
N LYS A 167 13.97 -2.14 5.15
CA LYS A 167 14.59 -1.59 3.95
C LYS A 167 15.42 -0.37 4.33
N GLY A 168 16.74 -0.44 4.10
CA GLY A 168 17.68 0.62 4.48
C GLY A 168 17.48 1.97 3.78
N TYR A 169 16.57 2.06 2.81
CA TYR A 169 16.19 3.29 2.12
C TYR A 169 14.86 3.89 2.61
N VAL A 170 14.16 3.25 3.57
CA VAL A 170 12.97 3.81 4.24
C VAL A 170 13.42 4.59 5.47
N ARG A 171 12.90 5.81 5.63
CA ARG A 171 13.24 6.74 6.73
C ARG A 171 12.07 7.04 7.64
N SER A 172 10.89 7.16 7.07
CA SER A 172 9.64 7.33 7.80
C SER A 172 8.57 6.43 7.21
N ILE A 173 7.65 5.97 8.03
CA ILE A 173 6.55 5.11 7.59
C ILE A 173 5.29 5.40 8.40
N GLU A 174 4.16 5.45 7.71
CA GLU A 174 2.84 5.61 8.31
C GLU A 174 1.84 4.68 7.61
N VAL A 175 0.85 4.20 8.37
CA VAL A 175 -0.22 3.36 7.84
C VAL A 175 -1.59 3.91 8.22
N ILE A 176 -2.43 4.11 7.22
CA ILE A 176 -3.83 4.51 7.36
C ILE A 176 -4.70 3.30 7.06
N VAL A 177 -5.64 3.00 7.96
CA VAL A 177 -6.62 1.92 7.84
C VAL A 177 -8.03 2.52 7.87
N VAL A 178 -8.87 2.12 6.93
CA VAL A 178 -10.27 2.59 6.82
C VAL A 178 -11.22 1.40 6.86
N THR A 179 -12.08 1.38 7.86
CA THR A 179 -13.10 0.35 8.11
C THR A 179 -14.48 0.94 8.34
N SER A 180 -14.63 2.27 8.25
CA SER A 180 -15.86 2.99 8.62
C SER A 180 -17.08 2.63 7.79
N SER A 181 -16.95 2.62 6.45
CA SER A 181 -18.08 2.33 5.56
C SER A 181 -17.61 2.02 4.13
N PRO A 182 -18.44 1.34 3.31
CA PRO A 182 -18.16 1.16 1.89
C PRO A 182 -18.01 2.51 1.16
N GLU A 183 -18.79 3.52 1.53
CA GLU A 183 -18.73 4.87 0.96
C GLU A 183 -17.37 5.52 1.18
N ASP A 184 -16.83 5.44 2.40
CA ASP A 184 -15.51 5.99 2.72
C ASP A 184 -14.40 5.23 1.98
N VAL A 185 -14.50 3.91 1.86
CA VAL A 185 -13.52 3.11 1.10
C VAL A 185 -13.58 3.43 -0.41
N ARG A 186 -14.77 3.67 -0.97
CA ARG A 186 -14.92 4.14 -2.36
C ARG A 186 -14.32 5.53 -2.55
N ALA A 187 -14.61 6.46 -1.64
CA ALA A 187 -14.02 7.80 -1.69
C ALA A 187 -12.49 7.77 -1.57
N LEU A 188 -11.95 6.91 -0.69
CA LEU A 188 -10.49 6.70 -0.61
C LEU A 188 -9.93 6.13 -1.91
N ARG A 189 -10.62 5.18 -2.54
CA ARG A 189 -10.21 4.62 -3.83
C ARG A 189 -10.10 5.71 -4.89
N ASP A 190 -11.07 6.60 -4.98
CA ASP A 190 -11.05 7.67 -5.97
C ASP A 190 -9.84 8.62 -5.74
N VAL A 191 -9.47 8.87 -4.49
CA VAL A 191 -8.27 9.63 -4.11
C VAL A 191 -6.98 8.92 -4.53
N VAL A 192 -6.86 7.61 -4.35
CA VAL A 192 -5.62 6.85 -4.64
C VAL A 192 -5.56 6.24 -6.04
N ALA A 193 -6.63 6.34 -6.84
CA ALA A 193 -6.69 5.81 -8.20
C ALA A 193 -5.57 6.36 -9.13
N PRO A 194 -5.18 7.66 -9.05
CA PRO A 194 -4.06 8.16 -9.85
C PRO A 194 -2.74 7.43 -9.53
N ALA A 195 -2.52 6.98 -8.30
CA ALA A 195 -1.32 6.23 -7.94
C ALA A 195 -1.26 4.89 -8.65
N GLY A 196 -2.40 4.19 -8.75
CA GLY A 196 -2.51 2.95 -9.52
C GLY A 196 -2.17 3.16 -11.00
N ARG A 197 -2.61 4.28 -11.60
CA ARG A 197 -2.24 4.65 -12.99
C ARG A 197 -0.74 4.91 -13.15
N ILE A 198 -0.12 5.62 -12.21
CA ILE A 198 1.33 5.88 -12.22
C ILE A 198 2.11 4.57 -12.15
N VAL A 199 1.72 3.68 -11.24
CA VAL A 199 2.38 2.37 -11.08
C VAL A 199 2.18 1.51 -12.34
N ALA A 200 0.97 1.47 -12.90
CA ALA A 200 0.70 0.75 -14.15
C ALA A 200 1.54 1.28 -15.32
N ALA A 201 1.71 2.61 -15.41
CA ALA A 201 2.59 3.22 -16.40
C ALA A 201 4.06 2.83 -16.15
N MET A 202 4.52 2.81 -14.90
CA MET A 202 5.87 2.35 -14.53
C MET A 202 6.11 0.89 -14.92
N ASP A 203 5.16 0.00 -14.58
CA ASP A 203 5.22 -1.42 -14.94
C ASP A 203 5.24 -1.61 -16.46
N LYS A 204 4.41 -0.85 -17.19
CA LYS A 204 4.38 -0.90 -18.65
C LYS A 204 5.68 -0.38 -19.26
N MET A 205 6.24 0.72 -18.78
CA MET A 205 7.55 1.20 -19.25
C MET A 205 8.66 0.18 -19.01
N ALA A 206 8.63 -0.51 -17.87
CA ALA A 206 9.57 -1.59 -17.58
C ALA A 206 9.34 -2.83 -18.46
N ALA A 207 8.09 -3.13 -18.83
CA ALA A 207 7.76 -4.22 -19.75
C ALA A 207 8.09 -3.89 -21.22
N GLU A 208 7.74 -2.70 -21.70
CA GLU A 208 7.99 -2.16 -23.04
C GLU A 208 9.46 -1.79 -23.29
N MET A 209 10.33 -1.89 -22.28
CA MET A 209 11.76 -2.08 -22.53
C MET A 209 12.06 -3.31 -23.41
N THR A 210 11.05 -4.13 -23.74
CA THR A 210 11.07 -5.17 -24.78
C THR A 210 10.28 -4.87 -26.08
N ALA A 211 9.49 -3.78 -26.21
CA ALA A 211 8.74 -3.44 -27.45
C ALA A 211 8.26 -1.96 -27.54
N ASP A 212 8.20 -1.39 -28.75
CA ASP A 212 8.00 0.03 -29.10
C ASP A 212 6.86 0.80 -28.39
N CYS A 213 7.17 2.02 -27.91
CA CYS A 213 6.28 2.91 -27.16
C CYS A 213 5.29 3.75 -28.00
N GLU A 214 5.32 3.65 -29.34
CA GLU A 214 4.45 4.47 -30.20
C GLU A 214 2.95 4.10 -30.05
N ASP A 215 2.65 2.88 -29.60
CA ASP A 215 1.29 2.36 -29.36
C ASP A 215 0.88 2.32 -27.86
N CYS A 216 1.61 3.04 -26.99
CA CYS A 216 1.37 2.98 -25.55
C CYS A 216 0.13 3.79 -25.10
N GLU A 217 -0.89 3.11 -24.56
CA GLU A 217 -2.15 3.72 -24.06
C GLU A 217 -2.00 4.73 -22.90
N TYR A 218 -0.83 4.83 -22.25
CA TYR A 218 -0.58 5.74 -21.10
C TYR A 218 0.22 6.99 -21.49
N GLN A 219 0.22 7.37 -22.77
CA GLN A 219 0.92 8.56 -23.26
C GLN A 219 0.45 9.85 -22.57
N ASP A 220 -0.83 9.93 -22.19
CA ASP A 220 -1.41 11.03 -21.42
C ASP A 220 -0.73 11.20 -20.06
N VAL A 221 -0.62 10.11 -19.29
CA VAL A 221 0.01 10.13 -17.96
C VAL A 221 1.50 10.49 -18.05
N CYS A 222 2.19 9.96 -19.06
CA CYS A 222 3.60 10.28 -19.32
C CYS A 222 3.83 11.72 -19.81
N ALA A 223 2.85 12.32 -20.50
CA ALA A 223 2.94 13.70 -20.97
C ALA A 223 2.78 14.70 -19.82
N ASP A 224 1.95 14.37 -18.84
CA ASP A 224 1.63 15.27 -17.73
C ASP A 224 2.61 15.19 -16.56
N ALA A 225 3.38 14.09 -16.44
CA ALA A 225 4.36 13.91 -15.37
C ALA A 225 5.83 14.06 -15.86
N GLU A 226 6.44 15.22 -15.61
CA GLU A 226 7.85 15.49 -15.96
C GLU A 226 8.83 14.46 -15.38
N GLN A 227 8.54 13.95 -14.18
CA GLN A 227 9.33 12.93 -13.50
C GLN A 227 9.26 11.59 -14.25
N LEU A 228 8.11 11.21 -14.82
CA LEU A 228 7.98 10.00 -15.65
C LEU A 228 8.78 10.14 -16.97
N LYS A 229 8.86 11.36 -17.53
CA LYS A 229 9.73 11.63 -18.69
C LYS A 229 11.21 11.45 -18.35
N ALA A 230 11.64 11.86 -17.15
CA ALA A 230 13.00 11.66 -16.69
C ALA A 230 13.32 10.16 -16.48
N VAL A 231 12.40 9.42 -15.83
CA VAL A 231 12.45 7.95 -15.68
C VAL A 231 12.65 7.29 -17.05
N ARG A 232 11.83 7.64 -18.03
CA ARG A 232 11.94 7.15 -19.42
C ARG A 232 13.31 7.41 -20.03
N ARG A 233 13.83 8.64 -19.95
CA ARG A 233 15.13 8.99 -20.55
C ARG A 233 16.28 8.22 -19.90
N SER A 234 16.22 8.00 -18.59
CA SER A 234 17.22 7.24 -17.86
C SER A 234 17.20 5.75 -18.27
N MET A 235 16.00 5.17 -18.34
CA MET A 235 15.80 3.79 -18.81
C MET A 235 16.26 3.60 -20.27
N GLN A 236 16.02 4.57 -21.16
CA GLN A 236 16.52 4.55 -22.54
C GLN A 236 18.06 4.62 -22.63
N ARG A 237 18.73 5.38 -21.74
CA ARG A 237 20.20 5.44 -21.70
C ARG A 237 20.80 4.10 -21.27
N ARG A 238 20.27 3.47 -20.22
CA ARG A 238 20.70 2.12 -19.78
C ARG A 238 20.55 1.08 -20.90
N ASN A 239 19.46 1.11 -21.65
CA ASN A 239 19.26 0.15 -22.76
C ASN A 239 20.30 0.31 -23.89
N ARG A 240 20.71 1.55 -24.19
CA ARG A 240 21.78 1.83 -25.17
C ARG A 240 23.17 1.38 -24.70
N GLU A 241 23.38 1.31 -23.40
CA GLU A 241 24.63 0.84 -22.79
C GLU A 241 24.69 -0.69 -22.76
N VAL A 242 23.57 -1.38 -22.49
CA VAL A 242 23.47 -2.85 -22.53
C VAL A 242 23.52 -3.40 -23.96
N GLY A 243 22.95 -2.70 -24.95
CA GLY A 243 23.01 -3.11 -26.37
C GLY A 243 24.34 -2.84 -27.08
N ARG A 244 25.35 -2.29 -26.39
CA ARG A 244 26.70 -2.02 -26.91
C ARG A 244 27.80 -2.91 -26.30
N ALA A 245 27.46 -3.75 -25.32
CA ALA A 245 28.33 -4.78 -24.75
C ALA A 245 28.05 -6.12 -25.41
#